data_AF-A0A5C5ZED0-F1
#
_entry.id   AF-A0A5C5ZED0-F1
#
_cell.length_a   1.000
_cell.length_b   1.000
_cell.length_c   1.000
_cell.angle_alpha   90.00
_cell.angle_beta   90.00
_cell.angle_gamma   90.00
#
_symmetry.space_group_name_H-M   'P 1'
#
loop_
_entity.id
_entity.type
_entity.pdbx_description
1 polymer ?
#
loop_
_entity_poly.entity_id
_entity_poly.type
_entity_poly.pdbx_seq_one_letter_code
_entity_poly.pdbx_strand_id
1 'polypeptide(L)'
;MSTPSPETDDPTRELLVAYLDGELSAEEAREVERRIGEDAELRREMQSLEKTWNALDDLPQETPSENFSRTTIEMVAVEAEREVAELTAAMPVVKRRRKWGATALAAAAVVAGFFVMRGVVTAPDRQLAHDLPVLWGIEPLTQNADAEFLTLLAARQPSLVDRHAGDEVEQSADAWTEMANETSPERRARVAALTGVAQDRLQTAERQFLAMSQSKQAQLRERYQTYAAAELPPDRLHRVAMAYADWASRQTPNTRLELRQLDDPAKRVDRIVELRRQEVNRSRRDLTAEDERTLRAAVAEVAERPELRQLLKDLQRSRDQRLDDWEKRAGNDSPVGWIRKWSERFDQVMASQPSLLVALVPQVAFNPGRGSNRPWPGIPQEHRAEARRVWEIIDGELTAGLSEPVQEGLADDSPERRAGKIRQWLLELATAEINPGSMEDFFASESLTDNERMELLALPRDQMDERLRRLYVERELGGVDPRTLEDMARMLGDRMLGDRMDRGGPPRDGPPRDGPQRDGPQRNDPQRYGMRNGGPRPDEANGRPPRGDR
;
A
#
# COMPACT_ATOMS: atom_id res chain seq x y z
N MET A 1 -2.38 32.24 25.78
CA MET A 1 -3.32 31.18 26.19
C MET A 1 -4.66 31.51 25.56
N SER A 2 -4.90 30.97 24.36
CA SER A 2 -6.18 31.14 23.68
C SER A 2 -7.18 30.20 24.34
N THR A 3 -8.28 30.76 24.84
CA THR A 3 -9.43 29.98 25.32
C THR A 3 -10.02 29.17 24.15
N PRO A 4 -10.32 27.87 24.34
CA PRO A 4 -11.01 27.11 23.31
C PRO A 4 -12.40 27.72 23.11
N SER A 5 -12.71 28.08 21.86
CA SER A 5 -14.08 28.44 21.47
C SER A 5 -14.99 27.24 21.73
N PRO A 6 -16.25 27.45 22.14
CA PRO A 6 -17.23 26.37 22.18
C PRO A 6 -17.55 25.99 20.73
N GLU A 7 -16.81 25.02 20.18
CA GLU A 7 -17.27 24.28 19.00
C GLU A 7 -18.59 23.63 19.39
N THR A 8 -19.65 24.14 18.80
CA THR A 8 -20.97 23.54 18.75
C THR A 8 -20.86 22.06 18.39
N ASP A 9 -21.48 21.20 19.22
CA ASP A 9 -21.93 19.85 18.83
C ASP A 9 -22.76 19.98 17.55
N ASP A 10 -22.11 19.89 16.39
CA ASP A 10 -22.82 19.74 15.12
C ASP A 10 -23.24 18.27 15.04
N PRO A 11 -24.55 17.95 15.15
CA PRO A 11 -25.02 16.57 15.07
C PRO A 11 -24.65 15.91 13.72
N THR A 12 -24.34 16.71 12.69
CA THR A 12 -23.84 16.21 11.40
C THR A 12 -22.42 15.68 11.53
N ARG A 13 -21.55 16.38 12.26
CA ARG A 13 -20.17 15.98 12.48
C ARG A 13 -20.10 14.74 13.38
N GLU A 14 -20.92 14.68 14.43
CA GLU A 14 -21.05 13.49 15.28
C GLU A 14 -21.51 12.27 14.46
N LEU A 15 -22.50 12.46 13.58
CA LEU A 15 -22.97 11.40 12.69
C LEU A 15 -21.89 10.93 11.69
N LEU A 16 -21.04 11.84 11.18
CA LEU A 16 -19.90 11.48 10.33
C LEU A 16 -18.79 10.74 11.10
N VAL A 17 -18.54 11.13 12.36
CA VAL A 17 -17.59 10.41 13.23
C VAL A 17 -18.11 9.01 13.55
N ALA A 18 -19.38 8.87 13.91
CA ALA A 18 -20.04 7.58 14.15
C ALA A 18 -20.09 6.69 12.89
N TYR A 19 -20.09 7.31 11.70
CA TYR A 19 -19.95 6.57 10.45
C TYR A 19 -18.52 6.06 10.25
N LEU A 20 -17.51 6.87 10.61
CA LEU A 20 -16.09 6.51 10.46
C LEU A 20 -15.62 5.46 11.48
N ASP A 21 -16.10 5.51 12.71
CA ASP A 21 -15.80 4.50 13.74
C ASP A 21 -16.61 3.19 13.56
N GLY A 22 -17.67 3.23 12.74
CA GLY A 22 -18.53 2.10 12.44
C GLY A 22 -19.59 1.81 13.52
N GLU A 23 -19.93 2.79 14.36
CA GLU A 23 -20.98 2.67 15.37
C GLU A 23 -22.40 2.80 14.80
N LEU A 24 -22.57 3.29 13.56
CA LEU A 24 -23.88 3.37 12.91
C LEU A 24 -24.47 2.01 12.51
N SER A 25 -25.78 1.89 12.63
CA SER A 25 -26.53 0.76 12.05
C SER A 25 -26.46 0.77 10.51
N ALA A 26 -26.77 -0.36 9.88
CA ALA A 26 -26.71 -0.47 8.42
C ALA A 26 -27.70 0.45 7.69
N GLU A 27 -28.83 0.77 8.32
CA GLU A 27 -29.79 1.76 7.81
C GLU A 27 -29.24 3.18 7.91
N GLU A 28 -28.65 3.55 9.06
CA GLU A 28 -28.07 4.88 9.29
C GLU A 28 -26.85 5.13 8.40
N ALA A 29 -25.97 4.14 8.25
CA ALA A 29 -24.81 4.22 7.35
C ALA A 29 -25.23 4.50 5.90
N ARG A 30 -26.25 3.78 5.40
CA ARG A 30 -26.80 4.00 4.04
C ARG A 30 -27.38 5.41 3.87
N GLU A 31 -28.02 5.95 4.91
CA GLU A 31 -28.56 7.30 4.88
C GLU A 31 -27.45 8.36 4.90
N VAL A 32 -26.40 8.16 5.69
CA VAL A 32 -25.21 9.02 5.69
C VAL A 32 -24.52 9.02 4.33
N GLU A 33 -24.32 7.86 3.72
CA GLU A 33 -23.75 7.72 2.38
C GLU A 33 -24.57 8.46 1.32
N ARG A 34 -25.90 8.34 1.38
CA ARG A 34 -26.80 9.07 0.50
C ARG A 34 -26.63 10.59 0.66
N ARG A 35 -26.57 11.07 1.90
CA ARG A 35 -26.36 12.51 2.21
C ARG A 35 -25.00 13.01 1.73
N ILE A 36 -23.93 12.24 1.91
CA ILE A 36 -22.59 12.57 1.40
C ILE A 36 -22.59 12.62 -0.15
N GLY A 37 -23.40 11.79 -0.80
CA GLY A 37 -23.60 11.80 -2.25
C GLY A 37 -24.31 13.07 -2.75
N GLU A 38 -25.28 13.57 -2.01
CA GLU A 38 -26.11 14.72 -2.38
C GLU A 38 -25.48 16.08 -1.98
N ASP A 39 -24.73 16.12 -0.88
CA ASP A 39 -24.21 17.36 -0.28
C ASP A 39 -22.69 17.49 -0.44
N ALA A 40 -22.26 18.57 -1.11
CA ALA A 40 -20.84 18.86 -1.36
C ALA A 40 -20.09 19.43 -0.14
N GLU A 41 -20.80 19.93 0.87
CA GLU A 41 -20.20 20.40 2.13
C GLU A 41 -19.90 19.20 3.05
N LEU A 42 -20.88 18.32 3.27
CA LEU A 42 -20.70 17.06 3.99
C LEU A 42 -19.53 16.23 3.42
N ARG A 43 -19.41 16.17 2.08
CA ARG A 43 -18.32 15.45 1.42
C ARG A 43 -16.94 16.04 1.74
N ARG A 44 -16.84 17.37 1.83
CA ARG A 44 -15.59 18.06 2.20
C ARG A 44 -15.25 17.84 3.66
N GLU A 45 -16.25 17.85 4.54
CA GLU A 45 -16.07 17.57 5.96
C GLU A 45 -15.64 16.12 6.20
N MET A 46 -16.28 15.16 5.52
CA MET A 46 -15.89 13.75 5.53
C MET A 46 -14.43 13.54 5.09
N GLN A 47 -14.03 14.15 3.96
CA GLN A 47 -12.63 14.11 3.50
C GLN A 47 -11.65 14.72 4.50
N SER A 48 -12.06 15.78 5.21
CA SER A 48 -11.25 16.41 6.25
C SER A 48 -11.10 15.49 7.48
N LEU A 49 -12.17 14.82 7.89
CA LEU A 49 -12.14 13.87 8.99
C LEU A 49 -11.30 12.64 8.64
N GLU A 50 -11.47 12.06 7.44
CA GLU A 50 -10.63 10.97 6.94
C GLU A 50 -9.15 11.35 6.93
N LYS A 51 -8.81 12.56 6.44
CA LYS A 51 -7.42 13.04 6.45
C LYS A 51 -6.86 13.16 7.88
N THR A 52 -7.69 13.61 8.83
CA THR A 52 -7.29 13.74 10.23
C THR A 52 -7.07 12.37 10.87
N TRP A 53 -7.96 11.40 10.59
CA TRP A 53 -7.80 10.01 11.04
C TRP A 53 -6.55 9.35 10.48
N ASN A 54 -6.30 9.48 9.17
CA ASN A 54 -5.08 8.94 8.56
C ASN A 54 -3.82 9.56 9.18
N ALA A 55 -3.84 10.86 9.51
CA ALA A 55 -2.72 11.51 10.19
C ALA A 55 -2.51 11.04 11.65
N LEU A 56 -3.57 10.58 12.33
CA LEU A 56 -3.45 9.94 13.65
C LEU A 56 -2.83 8.54 13.55
N ASP A 57 -3.15 7.79 12.49
CA ASP A 57 -2.54 6.48 12.23
C ASP A 57 -1.04 6.58 11.91
N ASP A 58 -0.62 7.70 11.30
CA ASP A 58 0.79 8.00 11.03
C ASP A 58 1.60 8.40 12.29
N LEU A 59 0.94 8.60 13.44
CA LEU A 59 1.65 8.94 14.67
C LEU A 59 2.48 7.73 15.14
N PRO A 60 3.75 7.93 15.54
CA PRO A 60 4.58 6.87 16.07
C PRO A 60 3.90 6.27 17.31
N GLN A 61 3.54 4.99 17.23
CA GLN A 61 3.05 4.26 18.39
C GLN A 61 4.22 4.07 19.36
N GLU A 62 4.27 4.87 20.42
CA GLU A 62 5.19 4.60 21.51
C GLU A 62 4.81 3.28 22.17
N THR A 63 5.65 2.27 21.97
CA THR A 63 5.53 1.01 22.70
C THR A 63 5.81 1.30 24.17
N PRO A 64 4.87 1.02 25.10
CA PRO A 64 5.08 1.26 26.51
C PRO A 64 6.33 0.51 26.95
N SER A 65 7.30 1.22 27.55
CA SER A 65 8.52 0.58 28.06
C SER A 65 8.16 -0.55 29.04
N GLU A 66 8.91 -1.66 29.02
CA GLU A 66 8.70 -2.80 29.93
C GLU A 66 8.62 -2.38 31.41
N ASN A 67 9.29 -1.29 31.77
CA ASN A 67 9.23 -0.71 33.11
C ASN A 67 7.82 -0.24 33.48
N PHE A 68 7.03 0.34 32.57
CA PHE A 68 5.67 0.79 32.86
C PHE A 68 4.76 -0.39 33.25
N SER A 69 4.84 -1.50 32.51
CA SER A 69 4.13 -2.74 32.82
C SER A 69 4.55 -3.31 34.17
N ARG A 70 5.85 -3.26 34.49
CA ARG A 70 6.38 -3.71 35.79
C ARG A 70 5.83 -2.88 36.95
N THR A 71 5.87 -1.54 36.86
CA THR A 71 5.33 -0.66 37.92
C THR A 71 3.84 -0.85 38.13
N THR A 72 3.08 -1.09 37.06
CA THR A 72 1.62 -1.32 37.17
C THR A 72 1.32 -2.65 37.87
N ILE A 73 2.05 -3.72 37.53
CA ILE A 73 1.91 -5.02 38.21
C ILE A 73 2.34 -4.93 39.67
N GLU A 74 3.44 -4.22 39.98
CA GLU A 74 3.89 -4.00 41.36
C GLU A 74 2.85 -3.24 42.19
N MET A 75 2.22 -2.21 41.61
CA MET A 75 1.20 -1.43 42.31
C MET A 75 -0.06 -2.25 42.62
N VAL A 76 -0.52 -3.07 41.66
CA VAL A 76 -1.66 -3.98 41.87
C VAL A 76 -1.34 -5.09 42.89
N ALA A 77 -0.10 -5.62 42.88
CA ALA A 77 0.34 -6.61 43.85
C ALA A 77 0.35 -6.06 45.28
N VAL A 78 0.78 -4.80 45.47
CA VAL A 78 0.79 -4.12 46.76
C VAL A 78 -0.64 -3.87 47.29
N GLU A 79 -1.59 -3.55 46.41
CA GLU A 79 -3.01 -3.36 46.78
C GLU A 79 -3.65 -4.69 47.23
N ALA A 80 -3.38 -5.79 46.50
CA ALA A 80 -3.89 -7.12 46.84
C ALA A 80 -3.31 -7.65 48.17
N GLU A 81 -2.02 -7.41 48.45
CA GLU A 81 -1.41 -7.76 49.74
C GLU A 81 -2.04 -7.01 50.92
N ARG A 82 -2.43 -5.74 50.72
CA ARG A 82 -3.16 -4.97 51.74
C ARG A 82 -4.55 -5.52 52.01
N GLU A 83 -5.30 -5.87 50.96
CA GLU A 83 -6.65 -6.42 51.10
C GLU A 83 -6.64 -7.77 51.83
N VAL A 84 -5.66 -8.63 51.52
CA VAL A 84 -5.44 -9.89 52.22
C VAL A 84 -5.02 -9.64 53.68
N ALA A 85 -4.12 -8.69 53.95
CA ALA A 85 -3.71 -8.36 55.30
C ALA A 85 -4.87 -7.83 56.17
N GLU A 86 -5.76 -7.01 55.61
CA GLU A 86 -6.96 -6.50 56.29
C GLU A 86 -7.97 -7.61 56.60
N LEU A 87 -8.23 -8.51 55.63
CA LEU A 87 -9.11 -9.67 55.83
C LEU A 87 -8.54 -10.66 56.87
N THR A 88 -7.22 -10.78 56.95
CA THR A 88 -6.55 -11.68 57.91
C THR A 88 -6.49 -11.05 59.31
N ALA A 89 -6.40 -9.73 59.42
CA ALA A 89 -6.41 -9.00 60.69
C ALA A 89 -7.79 -8.98 61.38
N ALA A 90 -8.88 -9.17 60.62
CA ALA A 90 -10.25 -9.15 61.13
C ALA A 90 -10.73 -10.47 61.77
N MET A 91 -9.93 -11.55 61.76
CA MET A 91 -10.35 -12.84 62.32
C MET A 91 -10.17 -12.91 63.86
N PRO A 92 -11.26 -13.07 64.65
CA PRO A 92 -11.16 -13.18 66.10
C PRO A 92 -10.62 -14.55 66.51
N VAL A 93 -9.43 -14.58 67.11
CA VAL A 93 -8.83 -15.78 67.69
C VAL A 93 -9.55 -16.16 68.99
N VAL A 94 -10.60 -16.98 68.88
CA VAL A 94 -11.39 -17.47 70.02
C VAL A 94 -10.58 -18.50 70.82
N LYS A 95 -10.27 -18.16 72.09
CA LYS A 95 -9.49 -18.98 73.03
C LYS A 95 -10.17 -20.32 73.38
N ARG A 96 -9.51 -21.41 72.95
CA ARG A 96 -8.93 -22.46 73.82
C ARG A 96 -9.86 -23.15 74.84
N ARG A 97 -10.68 -24.13 74.40
CA ARG A 97 -11.00 -25.38 75.16
C ARG A 97 -11.89 -26.39 74.38
N ARG A 98 -11.46 -26.87 73.21
CA ARG A 98 -12.08 -28.04 72.55
C ARG A 98 -11.07 -28.77 71.63
N LYS A 99 -9.98 -29.25 72.23
CA LYS A 99 -8.70 -29.55 71.54
C LYS A 99 -8.64 -30.80 70.64
N TRP A 100 -9.73 -31.54 70.42
CA TRP A 100 -9.69 -32.71 69.51
C TRP A 100 -10.75 -32.66 68.41
N GLY A 101 -11.92 -32.03 68.65
CA GLY A 101 -12.91 -31.82 67.59
C GLY A 101 -12.56 -30.67 66.64
N ALA A 102 -11.92 -29.61 67.14
CA ALA A 102 -11.60 -28.43 66.33
C ALA A 102 -10.40 -28.64 65.39
N THR A 103 -9.44 -29.50 65.74
CA THR A 103 -8.31 -29.84 64.86
C THR A 103 -8.74 -30.71 63.68
N ALA A 104 -9.65 -31.67 63.90
CA ALA A 104 -10.22 -32.46 62.81
C ALA A 104 -11.09 -31.59 61.87
N LEU A 105 -11.87 -30.65 62.42
CA LEU A 105 -12.68 -29.74 61.62
C LEU A 105 -11.82 -28.70 60.87
N ALA A 106 -10.76 -28.18 61.49
CA ALA A 106 -9.81 -27.28 60.83
C ALA A 106 -9.00 -28.00 59.74
N ALA A 107 -8.56 -29.23 59.98
CA ALA A 107 -7.90 -30.05 58.96
C ALA A 107 -8.86 -30.37 57.81
N ALA A 108 -10.12 -30.72 58.10
CA ALA A 108 -11.14 -30.93 57.08
C ALA A 108 -11.45 -29.63 56.30
N ALA A 109 -11.46 -28.47 56.96
CA ALA A 109 -11.65 -27.17 56.30
C ALA A 109 -10.45 -26.76 55.45
N VAL A 110 -9.22 -27.08 55.85
CA VAL A 110 -8.00 -26.86 55.04
C VAL A 110 -7.98 -27.82 53.85
N VAL A 111 -8.35 -29.08 54.04
CA VAL A 111 -8.43 -30.07 52.94
C VAL A 111 -9.56 -29.72 51.98
N ALA A 112 -10.75 -29.38 52.50
CA ALA A 112 -11.87 -28.90 51.68
C ALA A 112 -11.52 -27.59 50.98
N GLY A 113 -10.87 -26.65 51.67
CA GLY A 113 -10.35 -25.41 51.11
C GLY A 113 -9.31 -25.66 50.02
N PHE A 114 -8.40 -26.62 50.21
CA PHE A 114 -7.43 -27.03 49.20
C PHE A 114 -8.10 -27.67 47.99
N PHE A 115 -9.12 -28.50 48.17
CA PHE A 115 -9.87 -29.11 47.05
C PHE A 115 -10.76 -28.10 46.33
N VAL A 116 -11.40 -27.19 47.05
CA VAL A 116 -12.18 -26.08 46.47
C VAL A 116 -11.24 -25.15 45.71
N MET A 117 -10.12 -24.74 46.31
CA MET A 117 -9.15 -23.85 45.67
C MET A 117 -8.46 -24.53 44.49
N ARG A 118 -8.09 -25.82 44.59
CA ARG A 118 -7.56 -26.60 43.47
C ARG A 118 -8.60 -26.75 42.36
N GLY A 119 -9.88 -26.92 42.69
CA GLY A 119 -10.97 -26.97 41.70
C GLY A 119 -11.19 -25.63 41.00
N VAL A 120 -11.20 -24.53 41.75
CA VAL A 120 -11.41 -23.17 41.23
C VAL A 120 -10.20 -22.66 40.45
N VAL A 121 -8.97 -22.97 40.87
CA VAL A 121 -7.74 -22.57 40.17
C VAL A 121 -7.52 -23.40 38.90
N THR A 122 -7.93 -24.68 38.87
CA THR A 122 -7.72 -25.54 37.68
C THR A 122 -8.86 -25.52 36.67
N ALA A 123 -10.00 -24.91 36.99
CA ALA A 123 -11.14 -24.80 36.06
C ALA A 123 -10.88 -23.81 34.90
N PRO A 124 -10.36 -22.59 35.13
CA PRO A 124 -9.96 -21.67 34.07
C PRO A 124 -8.96 -22.30 33.10
N ASP A 125 -7.93 -22.98 33.64
CA ASP A 125 -6.90 -23.66 32.84
C ASP A 125 -7.46 -24.73 31.90
N ARG A 126 -8.55 -25.41 32.29
CA ARG A 126 -9.19 -26.43 31.45
C ARG A 126 -9.95 -25.80 30.30
N GLN A 127 -10.66 -24.70 30.54
CA GLN A 127 -11.40 -24.00 29.50
C GLN A 127 -10.44 -23.30 28.54
N LEU A 128 -9.41 -22.63 29.07
CA LEU A 128 -8.34 -22.03 28.27
C LEU A 128 -7.68 -23.05 27.35
N ALA A 129 -7.30 -24.22 27.87
CA ALA A 129 -6.70 -25.27 27.05
C ALA A 129 -7.67 -25.88 26.02
N HIS A 130 -8.96 -25.96 26.34
CA HIS A 130 -9.98 -26.40 25.40
C HIS A 130 -10.17 -25.40 24.26
N ASP A 131 -10.24 -24.11 24.59
CA ASP A 131 -10.48 -23.02 23.64
C ASP A 131 -9.18 -22.51 22.99
N LEU A 132 -8.01 -23.04 23.37
CA LEU A 132 -6.70 -22.58 22.88
C LEU A 132 -6.60 -22.46 21.35
N PRO A 133 -7.03 -23.44 20.53
CA PRO A 133 -7.00 -23.27 19.07
C PRO A 133 -7.91 -22.14 18.58
N VAL A 134 -9.05 -21.91 19.23
CA VAL A 134 -9.97 -20.81 18.90
C VAL A 134 -9.36 -19.46 19.29
N LEU A 135 -8.70 -19.39 20.44
CA LEU A 135 -8.03 -18.18 20.92
C LEU A 135 -6.82 -17.81 20.05
N TRP A 136 -6.04 -18.79 19.62
CA TRP A 136 -4.91 -18.54 18.74
C TRP A 136 -5.35 -18.05 17.36
N GLY A 137 -6.44 -18.63 16.85
CA GLY A 137 -7.09 -18.22 15.61
C GLY A 137 -8.14 -17.12 15.75
N ILE A 138 -8.17 -16.38 16.86
CA ILE A 138 -9.29 -15.47 17.16
C ILE A 138 -9.44 -14.40 16.07
N GLU A 139 -8.33 -13.87 15.57
CA GLU A 139 -8.32 -12.80 14.59
C GLU A 139 -8.97 -13.22 13.26
N PRO A 140 -8.52 -14.28 12.55
CA PRO A 140 -9.22 -14.74 11.36
C PRO A 140 -10.68 -15.15 11.62
N LEU A 141 -10.96 -15.81 12.76
CA LEU A 141 -12.31 -16.26 13.10
C LEU A 141 -13.27 -15.06 13.31
N THR A 142 -12.79 -13.94 13.85
CA THR A 142 -13.59 -12.72 14.05
C THR A 142 -13.86 -11.96 12.76
N GLN A 143 -13.01 -12.11 11.74
CA GLN A 143 -13.19 -11.51 10.40
C GLN A 143 -14.23 -12.25 9.53
N ASN A 144 -15.10 -13.05 10.15
CA ASN A 144 -16.12 -13.87 9.48
C ASN A 144 -15.55 -14.85 8.43
N ALA A 145 -14.29 -15.25 8.55
CA ALA A 145 -13.70 -16.24 7.67
C ALA A 145 -14.25 -17.63 7.99
N ASP A 146 -15.23 -18.11 7.24
CA ASP A 146 -15.66 -19.51 7.28
C ASP A 146 -14.83 -20.38 6.33
N ALA A 147 -14.92 -21.70 6.47
CA ALA A 147 -14.14 -22.66 5.70
C ALA A 147 -14.42 -22.60 4.19
N GLU A 148 -15.67 -22.32 3.79
CA GLU A 148 -16.07 -22.23 2.38
C GLU A 148 -15.42 -20.99 1.73
N PHE A 149 -15.53 -19.84 2.40
CA PHE A 149 -14.89 -18.59 2.01
C PHE A 149 -13.37 -18.75 1.87
N LEU A 150 -12.70 -19.33 2.86
CA LEU A 150 -11.25 -19.54 2.81
C LEU A 150 -10.85 -20.48 1.67
N THR A 151 -11.64 -21.53 1.42
CA THR A 151 -11.42 -22.44 0.29
C THR A 151 -11.55 -21.73 -1.05
N LEU A 152 -12.59 -20.92 -1.23
CA LEU A 152 -12.78 -20.11 -2.42
C LEU A 152 -11.68 -19.05 -2.59
N LEU A 153 -11.25 -18.42 -1.50
CA LEU A 153 -10.18 -17.43 -1.50
C LEU A 153 -8.86 -18.07 -1.96
N ALA A 154 -8.49 -19.22 -1.40
CA ALA A 154 -7.29 -19.95 -1.78
C ALA A 154 -7.31 -20.39 -3.25
N ALA A 155 -8.48 -20.79 -3.77
CA ALA A 155 -8.63 -21.21 -5.16
C ALA A 155 -8.57 -20.03 -6.14
N ARG A 156 -9.20 -18.89 -5.80
CA ARG A 156 -9.36 -17.75 -6.72
C ARG A 156 -8.27 -16.69 -6.59
N GLN A 157 -7.63 -16.58 -5.43
CA GLN A 157 -6.60 -15.60 -5.11
C GLN A 157 -5.41 -16.27 -4.38
N PRO A 158 -4.75 -17.27 -5.01
CA PRO A 158 -3.59 -17.91 -4.41
C PRO A 158 -2.46 -16.91 -4.12
N SER A 159 -2.30 -15.89 -4.97
CA SER A 159 -1.31 -14.83 -4.76
C SER A 159 -1.58 -13.99 -3.50
N LEU A 160 -2.82 -13.82 -3.05
CA LEU A 160 -3.06 -13.14 -1.77
C LEU A 160 -2.50 -13.96 -0.62
N VAL A 161 -2.70 -15.27 -0.67
CA VAL A 161 -2.23 -16.21 0.36
C VAL A 161 -0.71 -16.27 0.37
N ASP A 162 -0.09 -16.48 -0.78
CA ASP A 162 1.37 -16.62 -0.90
C ASP A 162 2.10 -15.36 -0.41
N ARG A 163 1.50 -14.19 -0.61
CA ARG A 163 2.10 -12.89 -0.27
C ARG A 163 1.94 -12.51 1.19
N HIS A 164 0.76 -12.78 1.75
CA HIS A 164 0.49 -12.49 3.16
C HIS A 164 0.90 -13.66 4.07
N ALA A 165 1.34 -14.80 3.53
CA ALA A 165 1.98 -15.88 4.27
C ALA A 165 3.49 -15.63 4.46
N GLY A 166 3.86 -14.49 5.03
CA GLY A 166 5.23 -14.24 5.49
C GLY A 166 5.63 -15.17 6.63
N ASP A 167 6.92 -15.18 7.00
CA ASP A 167 7.47 -16.13 8.00
C ASP A 167 6.69 -16.15 9.33
N GLU A 168 6.23 -14.99 9.82
CA GLU A 168 5.45 -14.91 11.05
C GLU A 168 4.04 -15.49 10.91
N VAL A 169 3.42 -15.32 9.75
CA VAL A 169 2.09 -15.86 9.43
C VAL A 169 2.17 -17.37 9.26
N GLU A 170 3.21 -17.88 8.59
CA GLU A 170 3.47 -19.31 8.44
C GLU A 170 3.71 -19.96 9.81
N GLN A 171 4.60 -19.39 10.62
CA GLN A 171 4.85 -19.88 11.99
C GLN A 171 3.57 -19.86 12.85
N SER A 172 2.75 -18.81 12.72
CA SER A 172 1.47 -18.72 13.43
C SER A 172 0.47 -19.77 12.97
N ALA A 173 0.40 -20.06 11.66
CA ALA A 173 -0.47 -21.07 11.06
C ALA A 173 -0.02 -22.50 11.40
N ASP A 174 1.29 -22.76 11.40
CA ASP A 174 1.88 -24.02 11.82
C ASP A 174 1.59 -24.28 13.30
N ALA A 175 1.87 -23.30 14.17
CA ALA A 175 1.55 -23.39 15.59
C ALA A 175 0.05 -23.67 15.80
N TRP A 176 -0.83 -22.98 15.07
CA TRP A 176 -2.27 -23.20 15.13
C TRP A 176 -2.64 -24.64 14.77
N THR A 177 -2.05 -25.17 13.70
CA THR A 177 -2.26 -26.54 13.22
C THR A 177 -1.77 -27.58 14.23
N GLU A 178 -0.62 -27.35 14.86
CA GLU A 178 -0.13 -28.22 15.94
C GLU A 178 -1.12 -28.24 17.11
N MET A 179 -1.54 -27.06 17.59
CA MET A 179 -2.51 -26.96 18.70
C MET A 179 -3.85 -27.59 18.39
N ALA A 180 -4.29 -27.55 17.13
CA ALA A 180 -5.50 -28.21 16.68
C ALA A 180 -5.44 -29.73 16.86
N ASN A 181 -4.25 -30.32 16.69
CA ASN A 181 -4.01 -31.76 16.79
C ASN A 181 -3.64 -32.22 18.21
N GLU A 182 -3.34 -31.28 19.12
CA GLU A 182 -2.96 -31.58 20.51
C GLU A 182 -4.15 -31.95 21.40
N THR A 183 -3.92 -32.94 22.27
CA THR A 183 -4.84 -33.28 23.35
C THR A 183 -4.91 -32.18 24.41
N SER A 184 -5.98 -32.12 25.22
CA SER A 184 -6.10 -31.09 26.26
C SER A 184 -4.93 -31.07 27.28
N PRO A 185 -4.31 -32.20 27.68
CA PRO A 185 -3.09 -32.18 28.49
C PRO A 185 -1.89 -31.54 27.79
N GLU A 186 -1.67 -31.82 26.50
CA GLU A 186 -0.58 -31.24 25.71
C GLU A 186 -0.77 -29.73 25.55
N ARG A 187 -1.99 -29.29 25.22
CA ARG A 187 -2.32 -27.85 25.14
C ARG A 187 -2.07 -27.12 26.45
N ARG A 188 -2.37 -27.74 27.61
CA ARG A 188 -2.03 -27.15 28.92
C ARG A 188 -0.52 -27.03 29.13
N ALA A 189 0.24 -28.05 28.74
CA ALA A 189 1.69 -28.00 28.82
C ALA A 189 2.26 -26.91 27.89
N ARG A 190 1.71 -26.74 26.69
CA ARG A 190 2.05 -25.66 25.75
C ARG A 190 1.78 -24.29 26.36
N VAL A 191 0.57 -24.04 26.87
CA VAL A 191 0.22 -22.77 27.54
C VAL A 191 1.19 -22.43 28.68
N ALA A 192 1.56 -23.43 29.50
CA ALA A 192 2.53 -23.25 30.58
C ALA A 192 3.97 -22.99 30.10
N ALA A 193 4.30 -23.35 28.86
CA ALA A 193 5.61 -23.15 28.24
C ALA A 193 5.70 -21.86 27.41
N LEU A 194 4.57 -21.20 27.09
CA LEU A 194 4.56 -19.92 26.39
C LEU A 194 5.24 -18.84 27.25
N THR A 195 6.10 -18.05 26.62
CA THR A 195 6.80 -16.92 27.26
C THR A 195 6.86 -15.73 26.30
N GLY A 196 7.07 -14.52 26.84
CA GLY A 196 7.24 -13.29 26.05
C GLY A 196 6.04 -12.97 25.16
N VAL A 197 6.31 -12.58 23.92
CA VAL A 197 5.31 -12.09 22.94
C VAL A 197 4.15 -13.08 22.73
N ALA A 198 4.43 -14.39 22.70
CA ALA A 198 3.40 -15.39 22.48
C ALA A 198 2.43 -15.53 23.66
N GLN A 199 2.93 -15.35 24.89
CA GLN A 199 2.10 -15.34 26.09
C GLN A 199 1.21 -14.09 26.12
N ASP A 200 1.77 -12.92 25.81
CA ASP A 200 1.03 -11.65 25.77
C ASP A 200 -0.07 -11.66 24.68
N ARG A 201 0.24 -12.24 23.51
CA ARG A 201 -0.74 -12.45 22.43
C ARG A 201 -1.89 -13.34 22.92
N LEU A 202 -1.59 -14.47 23.57
CA LEU A 202 -2.62 -15.37 24.10
C LEU A 202 -3.49 -14.69 25.17
N GLN A 203 -2.88 -13.95 26.11
CA GLN A 203 -3.63 -13.22 27.14
C GLN A 203 -4.53 -12.13 26.54
N THR A 204 -4.07 -11.46 25.48
CA THR A 204 -4.87 -10.46 24.76
C THR A 204 -6.04 -11.12 24.03
N ALA A 205 -5.80 -12.24 23.34
CA ALA A 205 -6.86 -13.03 22.71
C ALA A 205 -7.89 -13.56 23.72
N GLU A 206 -7.43 -14.04 24.87
CA GLU A 206 -8.32 -14.52 25.95
C GLU A 206 -9.19 -13.39 26.49
N ARG A 207 -8.62 -12.22 26.80
CA ARG A 207 -9.39 -11.05 27.27
C ARG A 207 -10.42 -10.62 26.23
N GLN A 208 -10.04 -10.55 24.95
CA GLN A 208 -10.97 -10.22 23.86
C GLN A 208 -12.10 -11.25 23.77
N PHE A 209 -11.78 -12.55 23.80
CA PHE A 209 -12.76 -13.62 23.73
C PHE A 209 -13.75 -13.59 24.89
N LEU A 210 -13.25 -13.42 26.12
CA LEU A 210 -14.07 -13.35 27.33
C LEU A 210 -14.95 -12.08 27.40
N ALA A 211 -14.51 -10.98 26.77
CA ALA A 211 -15.31 -9.77 26.64
C ALA A 211 -16.49 -9.92 25.65
N MET A 212 -16.45 -10.90 24.74
CA MET A 212 -17.55 -11.16 23.80
C MET A 212 -18.74 -11.85 24.50
N SER A 213 -19.93 -11.67 23.94
CA SER A 213 -21.13 -12.38 24.40
C SER A 213 -20.99 -13.91 24.23
N GLN A 214 -21.64 -14.70 25.09
CA GLN A 214 -21.58 -16.16 25.02
C GLN A 214 -22.03 -16.72 23.66
N SER A 215 -23.02 -16.06 23.03
CA SER A 215 -23.48 -16.41 21.68
C SER A 215 -22.35 -16.22 20.65
N LYS A 216 -21.62 -15.10 20.72
CA LYS A 216 -20.50 -14.85 19.82
C LYS A 216 -19.34 -15.82 20.05
N GLN A 217 -19.00 -16.11 21.31
CA GLN A 217 -18.01 -17.13 21.65
C GLN A 217 -18.38 -18.51 21.08
N ALA A 218 -19.66 -18.91 21.21
CA ALA A 218 -20.16 -20.16 20.62
C ALA A 218 -20.04 -20.16 19.08
N GLN A 219 -20.39 -19.06 18.42
CA GLN A 219 -20.22 -18.92 16.97
C GLN A 219 -18.76 -19.06 16.52
N LEU A 220 -17.80 -18.51 17.28
CA LEU A 220 -16.38 -18.68 16.97
C LEU A 220 -15.93 -20.14 17.11
N ARG A 221 -16.38 -20.83 18.16
CA ARG A 221 -16.11 -22.28 18.33
C ARG A 221 -16.72 -23.10 17.20
N GLU A 222 -17.96 -22.80 16.81
CA GLU A 222 -18.65 -23.47 15.70
C GLU A 222 -17.92 -23.25 14.37
N ARG A 223 -17.50 -22.02 14.06
CA ARG A 223 -16.67 -21.74 12.87
C ARG A 223 -15.36 -22.51 12.89
N TYR A 224 -14.69 -22.57 14.03
CA TYR A 224 -13.48 -23.36 14.12
C TYR A 224 -13.74 -24.86 13.88
N GLN A 225 -14.90 -25.39 14.29
CA GLN A 225 -15.29 -26.76 13.96
C GLN A 225 -15.53 -26.96 12.46
N THR A 226 -16.02 -25.96 11.73
CA THR A 226 -16.18 -26.06 10.26
C THR A 226 -14.84 -26.14 9.55
N TYR A 227 -13.77 -25.57 10.12
CA TYR A 227 -12.41 -25.69 9.56
C TYR A 227 -11.93 -27.13 9.55
N ALA A 228 -12.18 -27.87 10.64
CA ALA A 228 -11.81 -29.29 10.74
C ALA A 228 -12.60 -30.20 9.78
N ALA A 229 -13.77 -29.74 9.30
CA ALA A 229 -14.62 -30.47 8.36
C ALA A 229 -14.45 -30.01 6.89
N ALA A 230 -13.57 -29.05 6.64
CA ALA A 230 -13.36 -28.47 5.31
C ALA A 230 -12.69 -29.45 4.34
N GLU A 231 -12.86 -29.20 3.03
CA GLU A 231 -12.18 -29.98 1.98
C GLU A 231 -10.67 -29.71 1.93
N LEU A 232 -10.24 -28.49 2.26
CA LEU A 232 -8.83 -28.15 2.33
C LEU A 232 -8.17 -28.75 3.58
N PRO A 233 -6.92 -29.25 3.47
CA PRO A 233 -6.13 -29.66 4.62
C PRO A 233 -6.05 -28.56 5.70
N PRO A 234 -6.14 -28.90 7.01
CA PRO A 234 -6.16 -27.91 8.08
C PRO A 234 -4.96 -26.95 8.10
N ASP A 235 -3.76 -27.45 7.79
CA ASP A 235 -2.53 -26.66 7.65
C ASP A 235 -2.69 -25.56 6.60
N ARG A 236 -3.19 -25.93 5.41
CA ARG A 236 -3.44 -24.97 4.33
C ARG A 236 -4.55 -24.00 4.69
N LEU A 237 -5.62 -24.46 5.34
CA LEU A 237 -6.73 -23.60 5.72
C LEU A 237 -6.32 -22.56 6.78
N HIS A 238 -5.55 -22.97 7.80
CA HIS A 238 -5.02 -22.05 8.81
C HIS A 238 -4.07 -21.01 8.19
N ARG A 239 -3.23 -21.42 7.25
CA ARG A 239 -2.37 -20.50 6.48
C ARG A 239 -3.20 -19.45 5.73
N VAL A 240 -4.21 -19.89 4.98
CA VAL A 240 -5.10 -18.98 4.22
C VAL A 240 -5.85 -18.05 5.17
N ALA A 241 -6.31 -18.56 6.32
CA ALA A 241 -7.00 -17.78 7.33
C ALA A 241 -6.10 -16.67 7.90
N MET A 242 -4.87 -17.02 8.30
CA MET A 242 -3.93 -16.05 8.86
C MET A 242 -3.46 -15.03 7.82
N ALA A 243 -3.21 -15.45 6.57
CA ALA A 243 -2.89 -14.55 5.47
C ALA A 243 -4.04 -13.57 5.16
N TYR A 244 -5.29 -14.06 5.20
CA TYR A 244 -6.47 -13.19 5.06
C TYR A 244 -6.60 -12.21 6.22
N ALA A 245 -6.36 -12.64 7.45
CA ALA A 245 -6.42 -11.77 8.63
C ALA A 245 -5.38 -10.65 8.56
N ASP A 246 -4.13 -10.98 8.22
CA ASP A 246 -3.05 -10.00 8.00
C ASP A 246 -3.44 -9.00 6.90
N TRP A 247 -3.87 -9.48 5.72
CA TRP A 247 -4.33 -8.60 4.64
C TRP A 247 -5.49 -7.70 5.06
N ALA A 248 -6.50 -8.28 5.72
CA ALA A 248 -7.68 -7.56 6.17
C ALA A 248 -7.32 -6.48 7.20
N SER A 249 -6.37 -6.73 8.10
CA SER A 249 -5.92 -5.78 9.11
C SER A 249 -5.37 -4.48 8.53
N ARG A 250 -4.79 -4.55 7.32
CA ARG A 250 -4.25 -3.40 6.57
C ARG A 250 -5.31 -2.63 5.78
N GLN A 251 -6.54 -3.14 5.72
CA GLN A 251 -7.65 -2.45 5.08
C GLN A 251 -8.29 -1.44 6.04
N THR A 252 -8.90 -0.40 5.48
CA THR A 252 -9.62 0.61 6.27
C THR A 252 -10.74 -0.05 7.10
N PRO A 253 -11.12 0.54 8.26
CA PRO A 253 -12.22 0.03 9.09
C PRO A 253 -13.51 -0.20 8.29
N ASN A 254 -13.86 0.72 7.40
CA ASN A 254 -15.05 0.62 6.55
C ASN A 254 -14.96 -0.58 5.59
N THR A 255 -13.82 -0.77 4.91
CA THR A 255 -13.62 -1.93 4.03
C THR A 255 -13.67 -3.25 4.81
N ARG A 256 -13.10 -3.32 6.01
CA ARG A 256 -13.22 -4.50 6.89
C ARG A 256 -14.67 -4.77 7.30
N LEU A 257 -15.45 -3.72 7.59
CA LEU A 257 -16.86 -3.85 7.92
C LEU A 257 -17.66 -4.35 6.71
N GLU A 258 -17.46 -3.73 5.55
CA GLU A 258 -18.08 -4.13 4.27
C GLU A 258 -17.85 -5.62 3.99
N LEU A 259 -16.61 -6.09 4.07
CA LEU A 259 -16.27 -7.50 3.84
C LEU A 259 -16.96 -8.43 4.85
N ARG A 260 -17.02 -8.04 6.13
CA ARG A 260 -17.69 -8.83 7.18
C ARG A 260 -19.20 -8.92 6.99
N GLN A 261 -19.83 -7.92 6.37
CA GLN A 261 -21.28 -7.89 6.09
C GLN A 261 -21.67 -8.69 4.85
N LEU A 262 -20.73 -9.05 3.98
CA LEU A 262 -20.99 -9.92 2.83
C LEU A 262 -21.13 -11.37 3.31
N ASP A 263 -22.36 -11.83 3.55
CA ASP A 263 -22.66 -13.19 4.00
C ASP A 263 -22.35 -14.27 2.95
N ASP A 264 -22.37 -13.90 1.66
CA ASP A 264 -22.08 -14.79 0.54
C ASP A 264 -20.55 -14.89 0.32
N PRO A 265 -19.94 -16.07 0.55
CA PRO A 265 -18.51 -16.29 0.41
C PRO A 265 -17.97 -15.90 -0.97
N ALA A 266 -18.71 -16.18 -2.04
CA ALA A 266 -18.28 -15.91 -3.41
C ALA A 266 -18.23 -14.41 -3.69
N LYS A 267 -19.25 -13.66 -3.25
CA LYS A 267 -19.29 -12.20 -3.37
C LYS A 267 -18.21 -11.52 -2.55
N ARG A 268 -17.91 -12.05 -1.35
CA ARG A 268 -16.81 -11.54 -0.53
C ARG A 268 -15.47 -11.71 -1.24
N VAL A 269 -15.21 -12.88 -1.83
CA VAL A 269 -13.99 -13.11 -2.63
C VAL A 269 -13.96 -12.20 -3.87
N ASP A 270 -15.08 -12.01 -4.57
CA ASP A 270 -15.16 -11.06 -5.69
C ASP A 270 -14.79 -9.64 -5.28
N ARG A 271 -15.27 -9.19 -4.11
CA ARG A 271 -14.95 -7.88 -3.57
C ARG A 271 -13.47 -7.74 -3.22
N ILE A 272 -12.86 -8.77 -2.63
CA ILE A 272 -11.41 -8.81 -2.35
C ILE A 272 -10.61 -8.70 -3.66
N VAL A 273 -10.99 -9.44 -4.70
CA VAL A 273 -10.37 -9.38 -6.03
C VAL A 273 -10.45 -7.96 -6.61
N GLU A 274 -11.59 -7.30 -6.45
CA GLU A 274 -11.78 -5.92 -6.90
C GLU A 274 -10.88 -4.95 -6.13
N LEU A 275 -10.87 -5.02 -4.79
CA LEU A 275 -10.04 -4.18 -3.93
C LEU A 275 -8.55 -4.34 -4.27
N ARG A 276 -8.08 -5.58 -4.46
CA ARG A 276 -6.72 -5.86 -4.93
C ARG A 276 -6.43 -5.24 -6.29
N ARG A 277 -7.35 -5.36 -7.24
CA ARG A 277 -7.20 -4.72 -8.56
C ARG A 277 -7.13 -3.19 -8.42
N GLN A 278 -7.93 -2.60 -7.54
CA GLN A 278 -7.89 -1.16 -7.28
C GLN A 278 -6.56 -0.74 -6.64
N GLU A 279 -6.08 -1.49 -5.65
CA GLU A 279 -4.78 -1.29 -4.98
C GLU A 279 -3.63 -1.35 -5.99
N VAL A 280 -3.56 -2.40 -6.81
CA VAL A 280 -2.57 -2.53 -7.89
C VAL A 280 -2.72 -1.38 -8.89
N ASN A 281 -3.93 -0.98 -9.25
CA ASN A 281 -4.14 0.15 -10.18
C ASN A 281 -3.81 1.53 -9.57
N ARG A 282 -3.89 1.69 -8.24
CA ARG A 282 -3.41 2.87 -7.54
C ARG A 282 -1.89 2.87 -7.49
N SER A 283 -1.29 1.76 -7.07
CA SER A 283 0.16 1.55 -7.03
C SER A 283 0.83 1.66 -8.41
N ARG A 284 0.09 1.35 -9.48
CA ARG A 284 0.50 1.58 -10.87
C ARG A 284 0.56 3.05 -11.27
N ARG A 285 -0.15 3.92 -10.56
CA ARG A 285 -0.23 5.36 -10.82
C ARG A 285 0.69 6.11 -9.87
N ASP A 286 0.52 5.88 -8.58
CA ASP A 286 1.12 6.67 -7.53
C ASP A 286 1.95 5.75 -6.61
N LEU A 287 3.16 6.18 -6.27
CA LEU A 287 4.00 5.51 -5.29
C LEU A 287 3.54 5.87 -3.87
N THR A 288 3.68 4.95 -2.92
CA THR A 288 3.54 5.28 -1.50
C THR A 288 4.74 6.13 -1.03
N ALA A 289 4.62 6.81 0.10
CA ALA A 289 5.75 7.57 0.67
C ALA A 289 6.96 6.69 1.02
N GLU A 290 6.73 5.42 1.36
CA GLU A 290 7.81 4.44 1.54
C GLU A 290 8.46 4.08 0.20
N ASP A 291 7.65 3.80 -0.82
CA ASP A 291 8.15 3.49 -2.17
C ASP A 291 8.93 4.64 -2.79
N GLU A 292 8.47 5.88 -2.59
CA GLU A 292 9.21 7.06 -3.04
C GLU A 292 10.59 7.15 -2.37
N ARG A 293 10.68 6.90 -1.05
CA ARG A 293 11.95 6.91 -0.32
C ARG A 293 12.88 5.81 -0.83
N THR A 294 12.35 4.60 -1.03
CA THR A 294 13.12 3.48 -1.58
C THR A 294 13.59 3.76 -3.00
N LEU A 295 12.71 4.30 -3.86
CA LEU A 295 13.07 4.67 -5.23
C LEU A 295 14.14 5.77 -5.25
N ARG A 296 14.05 6.79 -4.38
CA ARG A 296 15.08 7.84 -4.26
C ARG A 296 16.44 7.26 -3.88
N ALA A 297 16.48 6.34 -2.92
CA ALA A 297 17.72 5.67 -2.52
C ALA A 297 18.33 4.88 -3.70
N ALA A 298 17.50 4.08 -4.40
CA ALA A 298 17.95 3.33 -5.57
C ALA A 298 18.44 4.26 -6.71
N VAL A 299 17.75 5.38 -6.93
CA VAL A 299 18.15 6.39 -7.93
C VAL A 299 19.53 6.99 -7.62
N ALA A 300 19.81 7.32 -6.35
CA ALA A 300 21.10 7.85 -5.94
C ALA A 300 22.24 6.86 -6.23
N GLU A 301 22.03 5.56 -5.94
CA GLU A 301 23.01 4.52 -6.25
C GLU A 301 23.19 4.31 -7.76
N VAL A 302 22.07 4.24 -8.50
CA VAL A 302 22.08 4.04 -9.96
C VAL A 302 22.74 5.22 -10.69
N ALA A 303 22.54 6.45 -10.22
CA ALA A 303 23.13 7.65 -10.81
C ALA A 303 24.66 7.66 -10.80
N GLU A 304 25.29 6.94 -9.85
CA GLU A 304 26.73 6.83 -9.73
C GLU A 304 27.35 5.80 -10.69
N ARG A 305 26.53 4.98 -11.36
CA ARG A 305 27.00 3.90 -12.25
C ARG A 305 27.82 4.44 -13.43
N PRO A 306 28.99 3.83 -13.73
CA PRO A 306 29.85 4.29 -14.82
C PRO A 306 29.18 4.14 -16.20
N GLU A 307 28.35 3.12 -16.40
CA GLU A 307 27.62 2.87 -17.64
C GLU A 307 26.65 4.02 -17.97
N LEU A 308 25.91 4.48 -16.96
CA LEU A 308 24.98 5.59 -17.10
C LEU A 308 25.71 6.90 -17.41
N ARG A 309 26.81 7.17 -16.69
CA ARG A 309 27.66 8.35 -16.93
C ARG A 309 28.31 8.33 -18.31
N GLN A 310 28.70 7.15 -18.79
CA GLN A 310 29.26 6.97 -20.12
C GLN A 310 28.21 7.20 -21.21
N LEU A 311 27.02 6.62 -21.06
CA LEU A 311 25.87 6.87 -21.94
C LEU A 311 25.55 8.36 -22.03
N LEU A 312 25.52 9.08 -20.90
CA LEU A 312 25.27 10.52 -20.89
C LEU A 312 26.34 11.29 -21.68
N LYS A 313 27.62 10.99 -21.47
CA LYS A 313 28.72 11.63 -22.21
C LYS A 313 28.61 11.39 -23.71
N ASP A 314 28.28 10.18 -24.13
CA ASP A 314 28.15 9.85 -25.55
C ASP A 314 26.93 10.55 -26.17
N LEU A 315 25.83 10.62 -25.43
CA LEU A 315 24.65 11.39 -25.80
C LEU A 315 24.98 12.89 -25.95
N GLN A 316 25.69 13.49 -24.99
CA GLN A 316 26.13 14.89 -25.04
C GLN A 316 27.02 15.16 -26.26
N ARG A 317 28.06 14.34 -26.49
CA ARG A 317 28.93 14.47 -27.68
C ARG A 317 28.14 14.40 -28.99
N SER A 318 27.22 13.44 -29.09
CA SER A 318 26.37 13.24 -30.27
C SER A 318 25.41 14.42 -30.51
N ARG A 319 24.90 15.04 -29.44
CA ARG A 319 24.11 16.27 -29.52
C ARG A 319 24.98 17.44 -29.98
N ASP A 320 26.13 17.65 -29.37
CA ASP A 320 27.00 18.80 -29.65
C ASP A 320 27.52 18.75 -31.10
N GLN A 321 27.93 17.57 -31.58
CA GLN A 321 28.32 17.37 -32.98
C GLN A 321 27.19 17.71 -33.96
N ARG A 322 25.93 17.37 -33.64
CA ARG A 322 24.77 17.73 -34.47
C ARG A 322 24.49 19.22 -34.46
N LEU A 323 24.66 19.89 -33.31
CA LEU A 323 24.50 21.34 -33.21
C LEU A 323 25.56 22.06 -34.06
N ASP A 324 26.81 21.61 -34.01
CA ASP A 324 27.90 22.14 -34.83
C ASP A 324 27.63 21.93 -36.33
N ASP A 325 27.16 20.75 -36.71
CA ASP A 325 26.78 20.46 -38.10
C ASP A 325 25.59 21.30 -38.57
N TRP A 326 24.64 21.59 -37.70
CA TRP A 326 23.51 22.45 -38.00
C TRP A 326 23.94 23.91 -38.14
N GLU A 327 24.79 24.41 -37.25
CA GLU A 327 25.37 25.75 -37.32
C GLU A 327 26.11 25.97 -38.66
N LYS A 328 26.90 24.98 -39.08
CA LYS A 328 27.59 24.99 -40.39
C LYS A 328 26.62 25.04 -41.58
N ARG A 329 25.43 24.45 -41.48
CA ARG A 329 24.45 24.39 -42.58
C ARG A 329 23.50 25.59 -42.63
N ALA A 330 23.08 26.11 -41.48
CA ALA A 330 22.02 27.10 -41.38
C ALA A 330 22.53 28.56 -41.46
N GLY A 331 23.84 28.80 -41.31
CA GLY A 331 24.41 30.16 -41.35
C GLY A 331 24.05 30.98 -40.11
N ASN A 332 24.34 32.29 -40.16
CA ASN A 332 24.23 33.20 -38.99
C ASN A 332 22.80 33.37 -38.43
N ASP A 333 21.75 33.04 -39.18
CA ASP A 333 20.35 33.21 -38.75
C ASP A 333 19.77 31.95 -38.06
N SER A 334 20.62 31.01 -37.67
CA SER A 334 20.20 29.75 -37.06
C SER A 334 19.76 29.90 -35.59
N PRO A 335 18.68 29.24 -35.15
CA PRO A 335 18.30 29.19 -33.73
C PRO A 335 19.26 28.36 -32.85
N VAL A 336 20.36 27.82 -33.41
CA VAL A 336 21.33 26.94 -32.72
C VAL A 336 21.91 27.59 -31.45
N GLY A 337 22.17 28.89 -31.44
CA GLY A 337 22.72 29.57 -30.26
C GLY A 337 21.82 29.47 -29.03
N TRP A 338 20.49 29.61 -29.21
CA TRP A 338 19.53 29.43 -28.13
C TRP A 338 19.48 27.96 -27.67
N ILE A 339 19.54 27.01 -28.61
CA ILE A 339 19.50 25.58 -28.32
C ILE A 339 20.75 25.13 -27.55
N ARG A 340 21.94 25.64 -27.91
CA ARG A 340 23.19 25.35 -27.20
C ARG A 340 23.15 25.87 -25.75
N LYS A 341 22.69 27.11 -25.55
CA LYS A 341 22.49 27.66 -24.20
C LYS A 341 21.48 26.86 -23.39
N TRP A 342 20.41 26.38 -24.03
CA TRP A 342 19.45 25.51 -23.38
C TRP A 342 20.04 24.13 -23.05
N SER A 343 20.85 23.55 -23.94
CA SER A 343 21.46 22.23 -23.71
C SER A 343 22.51 22.27 -22.59
N GLU A 344 23.28 23.35 -22.50
CA GLU A 344 24.22 23.58 -21.38
C GLU A 344 23.47 23.64 -20.04
N ARG A 345 22.34 24.36 -20.00
CA ARG A 345 21.48 24.38 -18.81
C ARG A 345 20.93 23.01 -18.48
N PHE A 346 20.44 22.28 -19.49
CA PHE A 346 19.94 20.92 -19.32
C PHE A 346 21.02 19.99 -18.73
N ASP A 347 22.26 20.09 -19.21
CA ASP A 347 23.38 19.30 -18.66
C ASP A 347 23.69 19.66 -17.20
N GLN A 348 23.61 20.94 -16.84
CA GLN A 348 23.76 21.38 -15.45
C GLN A 348 22.67 20.78 -14.56
N VAL A 349 21.41 20.84 -15.00
CA VAL A 349 20.28 20.27 -14.25
C VAL A 349 20.47 18.76 -14.04
N MET A 350 20.83 18.06 -15.12
CA MET A 350 21.04 16.61 -15.10
C MET A 350 22.21 16.20 -14.20
N ALA A 351 23.22 17.07 -14.07
CA ALA A 351 24.33 16.85 -13.15
C ALA A 351 23.92 17.06 -11.68
N SER A 352 22.97 17.96 -11.40
CA SER A 352 22.46 18.21 -10.05
C SER A 352 21.33 17.27 -9.62
N GLN A 353 20.62 16.64 -10.56
CA GLN A 353 19.43 15.83 -10.25
C GLN A 353 19.58 14.38 -10.75
N PRO A 354 19.96 13.45 -9.86
CA PRO A 354 20.02 12.01 -10.15
C PRO A 354 18.74 11.46 -10.80
N SER A 355 17.57 11.87 -10.31
CA SER A 355 16.26 11.41 -10.80
C SER A 355 16.05 11.72 -12.29
N LEU A 356 16.42 12.92 -12.75
CA LEU A 356 16.33 13.28 -14.18
C LEU A 356 17.36 12.51 -15.02
N LEU A 357 18.56 12.30 -14.47
CA LEU A 357 19.60 11.52 -15.12
C LEU A 357 19.11 10.10 -15.42
N VAL A 358 18.56 9.43 -14.42
CA VAL A 358 18.01 8.08 -14.56
C VAL A 358 16.78 8.09 -15.49
N ALA A 359 15.89 9.08 -15.40
CA ALA A 359 14.70 9.20 -16.24
C ALA A 359 15.01 9.34 -17.74
N LEU A 360 16.21 9.79 -18.12
CA LEU A 360 16.63 9.91 -19.51
C LEU A 360 16.83 8.53 -20.17
N VAL A 361 17.27 7.52 -19.42
CA VAL A 361 17.55 6.17 -19.96
C VAL A 361 16.32 5.57 -20.65
N PRO A 362 15.17 5.38 -19.98
CA PRO A 362 13.98 4.83 -20.62
C PRO A 362 13.44 5.73 -21.74
N GLN A 363 13.61 7.05 -21.64
CA GLN A 363 13.24 8.00 -22.69
C GLN A 363 14.03 7.75 -23.98
N VAL A 364 15.34 7.51 -23.87
CA VAL A 364 16.20 7.24 -25.03
C VAL A 364 15.98 5.82 -25.56
N ALA A 365 15.86 4.84 -24.67
CA ALA A 365 15.73 3.42 -25.00
C ALA A 365 14.44 3.08 -25.76
N PHE A 366 13.30 3.62 -25.31
CA PHE A 366 11.97 3.13 -25.73
C PHE A 366 11.12 4.15 -26.47
N ASN A 367 11.43 5.44 -26.41
CA ASN A 367 10.57 6.43 -27.05
C ASN A 367 10.90 6.56 -28.56
N PRO A 368 10.03 6.12 -29.49
CA PRO A 368 10.36 6.07 -30.91
C PRO A 368 10.47 7.45 -31.58
N GLY A 369 10.26 8.55 -30.85
CA GLY A 369 10.54 9.89 -31.34
C GLY A 369 9.70 10.27 -32.57
N ARG A 370 8.37 10.28 -32.45
CA ARG A 370 7.50 10.86 -33.47
C ARG A 370 7.24 12.34 -33.17
N GLY A 371 8.18 13.22 -33.52
CA GLY A 371 8.00 14.67 -33.48
C GLY A 371 9.30 15.46 -33.65
N SER A 372 9.27 16.48 -34.50
CA SER A 372 10.40 17.39 -34.81
C SER A 372 10.76 18.35 -33.68
N ASN A 373 9.91 18.52 -32.66
CA ASN A 373 10.07 19.52 -31.60
C ASN A 373 10.74 18.98 -30.33
N ARG A 374 11.44 17.86 -30.39
CA ARG A 374 12.17 17.33 -29.23
C ARG A 374 13.57 17.93 -29.17
N PRO A 375 14.12 18.15 -27.97
CA PRO A 375 15.46 18.72 -27.81
C PRO A 375 16.57 17.80 -28.37
N TRP A 376 16.23 16.55 -28.65
CA TRP A 376 17.13 15.52 -29.17
C TRP A 376 16.60 14.93 -30.49
N PRO A 377 16.51 15.71 -31.58
CA PRO A 377 15.96 15.21 -32.84
C PRO A 377 16.94 14.22 -33.49
N GLY A 378 16.51 12.96 -33.65
CA GLY A 378 17.28 11.95 -34.38
C GLY A 378 18.42 11.31 -33.58
N ILE A 379 18.15 10.85 -32.35
CA ILE A 379 19.11 10.04 -31.59
C ILE A 379 19.49 8.80 -32.43
N PRO A 380 20.79 8.61 -32.74
CA PRO A 380 21.32 7.44 -33.42
C PRO A 380 20.83 6.11 -32.81
N GLN A 381 20.60 5.11 -33.67
CA GLN A 381 20.10 3.79 -33.24
C GLN A 381 21.07 3.09 -32.27
N GLU A 382 22.38 3.35 -32.42
CA GLU A 382 23.42 2.83 -31.52
C GLU A 382 23.23 3.30 -30.06
N HIS A 383 22.98 4.59 -29.82
CA HIS A 383 22.73 5.09 -28.47
C HIS A 383 21.41 4.59 -27.90
N ARG A 384 20.41 4.31 -28.74
CA ARG A 384 19.15 3.68 -28.28
C ARG A 384 19.38 2.24 -27.85
N ALA A 385 20.19 1.49 -28.60
CA ALA A 385 20.57 0.13 -28.24
C ALA A 385 21.37 0.11 -26.94
N GLU A 386 22.30 1.06 -26.77
CA GLU A 386 23.07 1.19 -25.54
C GLU A 386 22.19 1.58 -24.35
N ALA A 387 21.27 2.55 -24.52
CA ALA A 387 20.32 2.91 -23.48
C ALA A 387 19.42 1.73 -23.05
N ARG A 388 19.08 0.81 -23.96
CA ARG A 388 18.34 -0.41 -23.59
C ARG A 388 19.18 -1.36 -22.74
N ARG A 389 20.47 -1.52 -23.05
CA ARG A 389 21.37 -2.33 -22.21
C ARG A 389 21.53 -1.73 -20.82
N VAL A 390 21.72 -0.41 -20.75
CA VAL A 390 21.77 0.30 -19.46
C VAL A 390 20.46 0.12 -18.71
N TRP A 391 19.31 0.22 -19.39
CA TRP A 391 18.00 -0.03 -18.79
C TRP A 391 17.88 -1.45 -18.21
N GLU A 392 18.29 -2.48 -18.95
CA GLU A 392 18.26 -3.88 -18.49
C GLU A 392 19.06 -4.10 -17.19
N ILE A 393 20.10 -3.30 -16.96
CA ILE A 393 20.91 -3.34 -15.73
C ILE A 393 20.16 -2.65 -14.58
N ILE A 394 19.67 -1.42 -14.81
CA ILE A 394 19.18 -0.56 -13.73
C ILE A 394 17.71 -0.81 -13.37
N ASP A 395 16.89 -1.39 -14.25
CA ASP A 395 15.46 -1.62 -13.99
C ASP A 395 15.23 -2.55 -12.78
N GLY A 396 16.05 -3.60 -12.66
CA GLY A 396 16.04 -4.47 -11.49
C GLY A 396 16.39 -3.73 -10.20
N GLU A 397 17.39 -2.85 -10.25
CA GLU A 397 17.85 -2.06 -9.10
C GLU A 397 16.83 -1.00 -8.68
N LEU A 398 16.22 -0.29 -9.63
CA LEU A 398 15.21 0.74 -9.37
C LEU A 398 13.92 0.17 -8.78
N THR A 399 13.60 -1.08 -9.13
CA THR A 399 12.41 -1.76 -8.61
C THR A 399 12.69 -2.63 -7.39
N ALA A 400 13.96 -2.85 -7.07
CA ALA A 400 14.36 -3.59 -5.89
C ALA A 400 13.97 -2.81 -4.64
N GLY A 401 13.16 -3.44 -3.79
CA GLY A 401 12.69 -2.84 -2.54
C GLY A 401 11.44 -1.96 -2.66
N LEU A 402 10.92 -1.70 -3.87
CA LEU A 402 9.58 -1.13 -3.98
C LEU A 402 8.57 -2.10 -3.38
N SER A 403 7.48 -1.57 -2.84
CA SER A 403 6.39 -2.34 -2.27
C SER A 403 5.88 -3.34 -3.29
N GLU A 404 5.44 -4.47 -2.77
CA GLU A 404 4.98 -5.56 -3.61
C GLU A 404 3.82 -5.17 -4.55
N PRO A 405 2.81 -4.36 -4.15
CA PRO A 405 1.78 -3.89 -5.07
C PRO A 405 2.33 -3.14 -6.30
N VAL A 406 3.41 -2.37 -6.09
CA VAL A 406 4.11 -1.67 -7.18
C VAL A 406 4.84 -2.67 -8.07
N GLN A 407 5.59 -3.62 -7.49
CA GLN A 407 6.29 -4.65 -8.25
C GLN A 407 5.35 -5.53 -9.08
N GLU A 408 4.22 -5.97 -8.52
CA GLU A 408 3.17 -6.69 -9.26
C GLU A 408 2.59 -5.83 -10.37
N GLY A 409 2.32 -4.56 -10.07
CA GLY A 409 1.82 -3.59 -11.02
C GLY A 409 2.72 -3.46 -12.26
N LEU A 410 4.03 -3.62 -12.09
CA LEU A 410 5.06 -3.58 -13.13
C LEU A 410 5.33 -4.94 -13.79
N ALA A 411 5.14 -6.06 -13.09
CA ALA A 411 5.41 -7.40 -13.62
C ALA A 411 4.49 -7.77 -14.80
N ASP A 412 3.26 -7.26 -14.79
CA ASP A 412 2.28 -7.42 -15.87
C ASP A 412 2.56 -6.53 -17.10
N ASP A 413 3.43 -5.54 -16.98
CA ASP A 413 3.69 -4.59 -18.04
C ASP A 413 4.72 -5.11 -19.06
N SER A 414 4.55 -4.72 -20.32
CA SER A 414 5.65 -4.88 -21.29
C SER A 414 6.85 -4.02 -20.85
N PRO A 415 8.09 -4.38 -21.25
CA PRO A 415 9.27 -3.60 -20.89
C PRO A 415 9.13 -2.10 -21.19
N GLU A 416 8.48 -1.73 -22.30
CA GLU A 416 8.24 -0.32 -22.67
C GLU A 416 7.23 0.38 -21.75
N ARG A 417 6.17 -0.31 -21.33
CA ARG A 417 5.18 0.25 -20.39
C ARG A 417 5.78 0.42 -19.02
N ARG A 418 6.50 -0.59 -18.54
CA ARG A 418 7.24 -0.57 -17.28
C ARG A 418 8.23 0.58 -17.25
N ALA A 419 9.07 0.70 -18.27
CA ALA A 419 10.00 1.81 -18.44
C ALA A 419 9.30 3.18 -18.49
N GLY A 420 8.14 3.26 -19.15
CA GLY A 420 7.32 4.47 -19.19
C GLY A 420 6.80 4.90 -17.81
N LYS A 421 6.36 3.95 -16.98
CA LYS A 421 5.87 4.21 -15.62
C LYS A 421 6.98 4.62 -14.67
N ILE A 422 8.07 3.85 -14.61
CA ILE A 422 9.22 4.18 -13.76
C ILE A 422 9.74 5.57 -14.14
N ARG A 423 9.84 5.87 -15.44
CA ARG A 423 10.18 7.21 -15.91
C ARG A 423 9.23 8.29 -15.40
N GLN A 424 7.92 8.04 -15.39
CA GLN A 424 6.95 9.00 -14.86
C GLN A 424 7.21 9.25 -13.38
N TRP A 425 7.38 8.19 -12.57
CA TRP A 425 7.72 8.34 -11.16
C TRP A 425 9.03 9.07 -10.94
N LEU A 426 10.06 8.81 -11.75
CA LEU A 426 11.33 9.53 -11.66
C LEU A 426 11.20 11.02 -11.97
N LEU A 427 10.31 11.38 -12.92
CA LEU A 427 10.00 12.79 -13.19
C LEU A 427 9.19 13.41 -12.04
N GLU A 428 8.22 12.68 -11.50
CA GLU A 428 7.46 13.10 -10.33
C GLU A 428 8.40 13.33 -9.14
N LEU A 429 9.33 12.41 -8.86
CA LEU A 429 10.37 12.56 -7.85
C LEU A 429 11.25 13.80 -8.09
N ALA A 430 11.71 14.02 -9.32
CA ALA A 430 12.51 15.20 -9.67
C ALA A 430 11.74 16.53 -9.47
N THR A 431 10.41 16.51 -9.62
CA THR A 431 9.56 17.68 -9.34
C THR A 431 9.14 17.78 -7.87
N ALA A 432 8.96 16.64 -7.19
CA ALA A 432 8.55 16.50 -5.80
C ALA A 432 9.69 16.75 -4.82
N GLU A 433 10.95 16.80 -5.28
CA GLU A 433 12.06 17.38 -4.52
C GLU A 433 11.77 18.83 -4.09
N ILE A 434 10.73 19.47 -4.64
CA ILE A 434 10.22 20.77 -4.21
C ILE A 434 8.89 20.61 -3.44
N ASN A 435 8.79 19.61 -2.56
CA ASN A 435 7.66 19.39 -1.66
C ASN A 435 7.95 20.04 -0.28
N PRO A 436 6.95 20.61 0.42
CA PRO A 436 7.04 21.04 1.81
C PRO A 436 7.94 20.22 2.74
N GLY A 437 7.83 18.88 2.75
CA GLY A 437 8.65 18.03 3.63
C GLY A 437 10.15 18.14 3.35
N SER A 438 10.55 18.16 2.08
CA SER A 438 11.95 18.36 1.69
C SER A 438 12.46 19.76 2.06
N MET A 439 11.57 20.76 2.04
CA MET A 439 11.91 22.12 2.49
C MET A 439 12.06 22.19 4.01
N GLU A 440 11.29 21.42 4.78
CA GLU A 440 11.46 21.29 6.23
C GLU A 440 12.78 20.59 6.57
N ASP A 441 13.09 19.49 5.89
CA ASP A 441 14.38 18.79 6.03
C ASP A 441 15.56 19.70 5.66
N PHE A 442 15.44 20.45 4.56
CA PHE A 442 16.44 21.45 4.17
C PHE A 442 16.55 22.60 5.16
N PHE A 443 15.43 23.04 5.75
CA PHE A 443 15.44 24.05 6.80
C PHE A 443 16.20 23.56 8.04
N ALA A 444 16.03 22.28 8.38
CA ALA A 444 16.70 21.62 9.50
C ALA A 444 18.15 21.22 9.20
N SER A 445 18.56 21.16 7.93
CA SER A 445 19.89 20.69 7.54
C SER A 445 21.00 21.71 7.84
N GLU A 446 22.25 21.26 7.74
CA GLU A 446 23.44 22.11 7.83
C GLU A 446 23.65 22.97 6.55
N SER A 447 22.83 22.76 5.51
CA SER A 447 22.90 23.54 4.26
C SER A 447 22.49 25.00 4.47
N LEU A 448 21.79 25.35 5.56
CA LEU A 448 21.47 26.72 5.95
C LEU A 448 22.33 27.17 7.13
N THR A 449 22.90 28.37 7.04
CA THR A 449 23.59 28.97 8.17
C THR A 449 22.59 29.40 9.25
N ASP A 450 23.02 29.47 10.50
CA ASP A 450 22.15 29.93 11.61
C ASP A 450 21.55 31.31 11.34
N ASN A 451 22.31 32.22 10.70
CA ASN A 451 21.81 33.54 10.33
C ASN A 451 20.69 33.47 9.29
N GLU A 452 20.77 32.58 8.32
CA GLU A 452 19.73 32.40 7.30
C GLU A 452 18.47 31.75 7.88
N ARG A 453 18.63 30.78 8.78
CA ARG A 453 17.47 30.24 9.51
C ARG A 453 16.78 31.33 10.32
N MET A 454 17.55 32.18 11.01
CA MET A 454 16.99 33.31 11.75
C MET A 454 16.33 34.36 10.84
N GLU A 455 16.91 34.63 9.66
CA GLU A 455 16.31 35.53 8.66
C GLU A 455 14.98 34.96 8.13
N LEU A 456 14.96 33.67 7.79
CA LEU A 456 13.77 32.95 7.34
C LEU A 456 12.66 32.99 8.40
N LEU A 457 12.99 32.71 9.67
CA LEU A 457 12.03 32.75 10.78
C LEU A 457 11.50 34.16 11.10
N ALA A 458 12.20 35.21 10.66
CA ALA A 458 11.75 36.59 10.81
C ALA A 458 10.77 37.04 9.71
N LEU A 459 10.66 36.29 8.61
CA LEU A 459 9.75 36.59 7.50
C LEU A 459 8.31 36.12 7.80
N PRO A 460 7.28 36.80 7.24
CA PRO A 460 5.94 36.22 7.12
C PRO A 460 5.99 34.85 6.43
N ARG A 461 5.12 33.92 6.82
CA ARG A 461 5.16 32.51 6.37
C ARG A 461 5.21 32.36 4.84
N ASP A 462 4.42 33.12 4.11
CA ASP A 462 4.40 33.12 2.64
C ASP A 462 5.74 33.58 2.03
N GLN A 463 6.41 34.55 2.65
CA GLN A 463 7.73 35.03 2.21
C GLN A 463 8.85 34.10 2.64
N MET A 464 8.72 33.49 3.82
CA MET A 464 9.64 32.45 4.31
C MET A 464 9.65 31.26 3.36
N ASP A 465 8.47 30.74 3.00
CA ASP A 465 8.35 29.57 2.11
C ASP A 465 8.96 29.87 0.74
N GLU A 466 8.69 31.04 0.16
CA GLU A 466 9.27 31.46 -1.13
C GLU A 466 10.80 31.68 -1.04
N ARG A 467 11.30 32.26 0.06
CA ARG A 467 12.74 32.46 0.27
C ARG A 467 13.46 31.15 0.51
N LEU A 468 12.89 30.25 1.31
CA LEU A 468 13.38 28.92 1.59
C LEU A 468 13.44 28.10 0.30
N ARG A 469 12.36 28.12 -0.51
CA ARG A 469 12.32 27.49 -1.83
C ARG A 469 13.42 28.02 -2.75
N ARG A 470 13.67 29.34 -2.74
CA ARG A 470 14.75 29.94 -3.55
C ARG A 470 16.14 29.48 -3.09
N LEU A 471 16.39 29.48 -1.78
CA LEU A 471 17.66 29.01 -1.21
C LEU A 471 17.88 27.52 -1.48
N TYR A 472 16.82 26.72 -1.38
CA TYR A 472 16.82 25.31 -1.73
C TYR A 472 17.19 25.11 -3.20
N VAL A 473 16.52 25.82 -4.11
CA VAL A 473 16.82 25.78 -5.54
C VAL A 473 18.27 26.21 -5.83
N GLU A 474 18.75 27.27 -5.17
CA GLU A 474 20.09 27.81 -5.40
C GLU A 474 21.18 26.85 -4.93
N ARG A 475 21.00 26.21 -3.78
CA ARG A 475 22.02 25.36 -3.15
C ARG A 475 21.93 23.89 -3.54
N GLU A 476 20.73 23.33 -3.47
CA GLU A 476 20.52 21.90 -3.71
C GLU A 476 20.27 21.62 -5.21
N LEU A 477 19.61 22.55 -5.93
CA LEU A 477 19.28 22.37 -7.35
C LEU A 477 20.18 23.17 -8.31
N GLY A 478 21.32 23.69 -7.82
CA GLY A 478 22.30 24.40 -8.65
C GLY A 478 21.78 25.69 -9.31
N GLY A 479 20.75 26.33 -8.74
CA GLY A 479 20.17 27.57 -9.26
C GLY A 479 19.16 27.39 -10.40
N VAL A 480 18.69 26.17 -10.64
CA VAL A 480 17.71 25.89 -11.70
C VAL A 480 16.31 26.21 -11.21
N ASP A 481 15.69 27.26 -11.77
CA ASP A 481 14.30 27.66 -11.47
C ASP A 481 13.34 26.43 -11.56
N PRO A 482 12.52 26.16 -10.54
CA PRO A 482 11.46 25.14 -10.55
C PRO A 482 10.60 25.13 -11.81
N ARG A 483 10.32 26.30 -12.40
CA ARG A 483 9.57 26.38 -13.66
C ARG A 483 10.35 25.81 -14.83
N THR A 484 11.66 25.97 -14.84
CA THR A 484 12.54 25.35 -15.84
C THR A 484 12.53 23.84 -15.68
N LEU A 485 12.55 23.33 -14.44
CA LEU A 485 12.40 21.90 -14.16
C LEU A 485 11.04 21.36 -14.62
N GLU A 486 9.96 22.09 -14.33
CA GLU A 486 8.62 21.72 -14.76
C GLU A 486 8.49 21.74 -16.30
N ASP A 487 9.03 22.77 -16.96
CA ASP A 487 9.07 22.86 -18.42
C ASP A 487 9.92 21.74 -19.04
N MET A 488 11.02 21.36 -18.40
CA MET A 488 11.85 20.21 -18.81
C MET A 488 11.11 18.89 -18.61
N ALA A 489 10.45 18.69 -17.46
CA ALA A 489 9.65 17.51 -17.17
C ALA A 489 8.48 17.38 -18.15
N ARG A 490 7.78 18.48 -18.45
CA ARG A 490 6.77 18.57 -19.52
C ARG A 490 7.39 18.23 -20.87
N MET A 491 8.50 18.83 -21.27
CA MET A 491 9.11 18.57 -22.58
C MET A 491 9.58 17.11 -22.74
N LEU A 492 10.09 16.53 -21.67
CA LEU A 492 10.43 15.11 -21.63
C LEU A 492 9.14 14.27 -21.71
N GLY A 493 8.11 14.61 -20.93
CA GLY A 493 6.86 13.87 -20.74
C GLY A 493 5.81 14.00 -21.86
N ASP A 494 5.81 15.08 -22.63
CA ASP A 494 4.57 15.50 -23.28
C ASP A 494 4.40 14.95 -24.71
N ARG A 495 3.62 13.87 -24.77
CA ARG A 495 2.52 13.70 -25.75
C ARG A 495 1.52 12.57 -25.43
N MET A 496 1.53 11.99 -24.23
CA MET A 496 0.68 10.81 -23.94
C MET A 496 -0.62 11.12 -23.17
N LEU A 497 -0.73 12.21 -22.40
CA LEU A 497 -1.87 12.38 -21.47
C LEU A 497 -2.72 13.65 -21.65
N GLY A 498 -2.24 14.69 -22.35
CA GLY A 498 -2.92 15.98 -22.38
C GLY A 498 -4.07 16.18 -23.37
N ASP A 499 -4.30 15.33 -24.39
CA ASP A 499 -5.23 15.69 -25.48
C ASP A 499 -6.05 14.52 -26.08
N ARG A 500 -6.19 13.38 -25.37
CA ARG A 500 -6.93 12.23 -25.93
C ARG A 500 -8.00 11.55 -25.06
N MET A 501 -8.24 11.97 -23.83
CA MET A 501 -9.32 11.37 -23.03
C MET A 501 -10.58 12.23 -22.84
N ASP A 502 -10.65 13.45 -23.40
CA ASP A 502 -11.84 14.32 -23.19
C ASP A 502 -12.41 14.99 -24.46
N ARG A 503 -12.11 14.46 -25.66
CA ARG A 503 -12.89 14.76 -26.88
C ARG A 503 -13.86 13.62 -27.21
N GLY A 504 -14.61 13.20 -26.20
CA GLY A 504 -15.87 12.46 -26.34
C GLY A 504 -17.09 13.38 -26.27
N GLY A 505 -16.96 14.64 -26.67
CA GLY A 505 -18.12 15.53 -26.80
C GLY A 505 -19.08 14.98 -27.87
N PRO A 506 -20.40 14.98 -27.62
CA PRO A 506 -21.38 14.55 -28.62
C PRO A 506 -21.22 15.37 -29.91
N PRO A 507 -21.53 14.80 -31.09
CA PRO A 507 -21.37 15.51 -32.35
C PRO A 507 -22.08 16.86 -32.29
N ARG A 508 -21.32 17.95 -32.48
CA ARG A 508 -21.90 19.27 -32.68
C ARG A 508 -22.65 19.25 -34.00
N ASP A 509 -23.97 19.17 -33.93
CA ASP A 509 -24.88 19.49 -35.02
C ASP A 509 -24.72 20.98 -35.39
N GLY A 510 -23.82 21.24 -36.34
CA GLY A 510 -23.74 22.51 -37.05
C GLY A 510 -24.55 22.45 -38.34
N PRO A 511 -25.28 23.51 -38.73
CA PRO A 511 -26.09 23.51 -39.95
C PRO A 511 -25.22 23.41 -41.22
N PRO A 512 -25.78 22.93 -42.34
CA PRO A 512 -25.02 22.69 -43.56
C PRO A 512 -24.44 23.99 -44.10
N ARG A 513 -23.14 23.98 -44.42
CA ARG A 513 -22.54 25.01 -45.25
C ARG A 513 -22.83 24.69 -46.72
N ASP A 514 -23.69 25.49 -47.32
CA ASP A 514 -23.88 25.56 -48.77
C ASP A 514 -22.58 26.02 -49.46
N GLY A 515 -22.06 25.17 -50.33
CA GLY A 515 -20.96 25.47 -51.24
C GLY A 515 -21.22 24.82 -52.61
N PRO A 516 -20.94 25.51 -53.73
CA PRO A 516 -21.53 25.18 -55.02
C PRO A 516 -20.93 23.92 -55.66
N GLN A 517 -21.83 23.06 -56.14
CA GLN A 517 -21.55 21.91 -57.00
C GLN A 517 -20.79 22.36 -58.26
N ARG A 518 -19.64 21.73 -58.49
CA ARG A 518 -18.97 21.72 -59.79
C ARG A 518 -19.43 20.50 -60.57
N ASP A 519 -20.10 20.78 -61.67
CA ASP A 519 -20.51 19.82 -62.70
C ASP A 519 -19.30 19.12 -63.34
N GLY A 520 -19.38 17.80 -63.41
CA GLY A 520 -18.52 16.95 -64.23
C GLY A 520 -19.35 15.79 -64.80
N PRO A 521 -19.18 15.40 -66.08
CA PRO A 521 -20.27 14.84 -66.86
C PRO A 521 -20.50 13.34 -66.63
N GLN A 522 -21.78 13.01 -66.51
CA GLN A 522 -22.34 11.66 -66.54
C GLN A 522 -22.10 11.00 -67.92
N ARG A 523 -21.59 9.77 -67.90
CA ARG A 523 -21.81 8.79 -68.97
C ARG A 523 -22.70 7.66 -68.45
N ASN A 524 -23.95 7.71 -68.91
CA ASN A 524 -24.85 6.58 -69.16
C ASN A 524 -24.10 5.50 -69.98
N ASP A 525 -24.36 4.20 -69.98
CA ASP A 525 -25.44 3.31 -69.52
C ASP A 525 -24.91 1.85 -69.79
N PRO A 526 -25.69 0.74 -69.84
CA PRO A 526 -26.11 -0.10 -68.72
C PRO A 526 -25.83 -1.62 -68.96
N GLN A 527 -26.44 -2.46 -68.11
CA GLN A 527 -26.80 -3.88 -68.29
C GLN A 527 -25.96 -4.98 -67.60
N ARG A 528 -26.45 -5.33 -66.39
CA ARG A 528 -26.96 -6.65 -65.97
C ARG A 528 -26.56 -7.90 -66.78
N TYR A 529 -25.99 -8.88 -66.06
CA TYR A 529 -26.34 -10.31 -65.86
C TYR A 529 -25.10 -10.92 -65.17
N GLY A 530 -25.09 -11.74 -64.13
CA GLY A 530 -26.04 -12.69 -63.59
C GLY A 530 -25.27 -13.98 -63.31
N MET A 531 -25.14 -14.36 -62.03
CA MET A 531 -24.88 -15.70 -61.49
C MET A 531 -23.51 -16.41 -61.64
N ARG A 532 -23.09 -16.93 -60.45
CA ARG A 532 -22.70 -18.32 -60.13
C ARG A 532 -21.21 -18.71 -59.97
N ASN A 533 -21.03 -19.37 -58.82
CA ASN A 533 -20.21 -20.55 -58.50
C ASN A 533 -18.79 -20.33 -57.99
N GLY A 534 -18.59 -20.87 -56.78
CA GLY A 534 -17.31 -21.03 -56.11
C GLY A 534 -16.48 -22.18 -56.63
N GLY A 535 -15.23 -22.19 -56.17
CA GLY A 535 -14.22 -23.22 -56.35
C GLY A 535 -13.00 -22.90 -55.48
N PRO A 536 -12.19 -23.91 -55.12
CA PRO A 536 -11.51 -23.99 -53.82
C PRO A 536 -10.05 -23.51 -53.83
N ARG A 537 -9.52 -23.27 -52.62
CA ARG A 537 -8.12 -22.92 -52.32
C ARG A 537 -7.18 -24.13 -52.46
N PRO A 538 -5.91 -23.94 -52.88
CA PRO A 538 -4.93 -25.02 -52.95
C PRO A 538 -4.07 -25.14 -51.67
N ASP A 539 -3.63 -26.38 -51.47
CA ASP A 539 -2.82 -26.94 -50.39
C ASP A 539 -1.37 -26.40 -50.32
N GLU A 540 -0.85 -26.29 -49.09
CA GLU A 540 0.58 -26.18 -48.77
C GLU A 540 1.16 -27.55 -48.42
N ALA A 541 2.31 -27.83 -49.04
CA ALA A 541 3.06 -29.08 -48.95
C ALA A 541 3.90 -29.16 -47.66
N ASN A 542 3.72 -30.25 -46.91
CA ASN A 542 4.61 -30.68 -45.84
C ASN A 542 5.42 -31.89 -46.31
N GLY A 543 6.73 -31.87 -46.10
CA GLY A 543 7.61 -33.00 -46.37
C GLY A 543 8.70 -33.14 -45.33
N ARG A 544 8.68 -34.26 -44.58
CA ARG A 544 9.88 -35.00 -44.13
C ARG A 544 9.49 -36.41 -43.59
N PRO A 545 10.33 -37.44 -43.80
CA PRO A 545 9.98 -38.85 -43.58
C PRO A 545 10.48 -39.43 -42.23
N PRO A 546 9.98 -40.62 -41.82
CA PRO A 546 10.40 -41.28 -40.58
C PRO A 546 11.61 -42.23 -40.76
N ARG A 547 12.37 -42.37 -39.66
CA ARG A 547 13.42 -43.35 -39.43
C ARG A 547 12.83 -44.76 -39.22
N GLY A 548 13.56 -45.76 -39.69
CA GLY A 548 13.18 -47.17 -39.62
C GLY A 548 13.61 -47.91 -38.34
N ASP A 549 13.12 -49.14 -38.26
CA ASP A 549 13.36 -50.14 -37.21
C ASP A 549 14.77 -50.73 -37.24
N ARG A 550 15.35 -50.89 -36.05
CA ARG A 550 15.96 -52.13 -35.53
C ARG A 550 16.23 -52.03 -34.04
#